data_AF-A0A0H5C3U4-F1
#
_entry.id   AF-A0A0H5C3U4-F1
#
_cell.length_a   1.000
_cell.length_b   1.000
_cell.length_c   1.000
_cell.angle_alpha   90.00
_cell.angle_beta   90.00
_cell.angle_gamma   90.00
#
_symmetry.space_group_name_H-M   'P 1'
#
loop_
_entity.id
_entity.type
_entity.pdbx_description
1 polymer ?
#
loop_
_entity_poly.entity_id
_entity_poly.type
_entity_poly.pdbx_seq_one_letter_code
_entity_poly.pdbx_strand_id
1 'polypeptide(L)' 'MDLTFSPIQSFADASFFQKLSKLKLDSFKLDETAKKITGVVNIASTPQGENPAVTVEDSSFGDESCGSL' A
#
# COMPACT_ATOMS: atom_id res chain seq x y z
N MET A 1 -20.24 -27.45 7.27
CA MET A 1 -19.10 -26.79 7.94
C MET A 1 -18.75 -25.61 7.06
N ASP A 2 -19.12 -24.41 7.49
CA ASP A 2 -18.87 -23.18 6.75
C ASP A 2 -17.50 -22.63 7.15
N LEU A 3 -16.67 -22.32 6.16
CA LEU A 3 -15.37 -21.70 6.36
C LEU A 3 -15.57 -20.18 6.46
N THR A 4 -15.11 -19.55 7.54
CA THR A 4 -15.16 -18.10 7.70
C THR A 4 -13.82 -17.48 7.31
N PHE A 5 -13.87 -16.43 6.47
CA PHE A 5 -12.69 -15.70 6.02
C PHE A 5 -12.58 -14.36 6.73
N SER A 6 -11.35 -13.95 7.04
CA SER A 6 -11.04 -12.67 7.67
C SER A 6 -10.43 -11.71 6.65
N PRO A 7 -10.97 -10.48 6.49
CA PRO A 7 -10.44 -9.51 5.54
C PRO A 7 -9.12 -8.92 6.02
N ILE A 8 -8.24 -8.54 5.08
CA ILE A 8 -7.04 -7.76 5.38
C ILE A 8 -7.43 -6.31 5.67
N GLN A 9 -6.83 -5.72 6.71
CA GLN A 9 -6.97 -4.30 7.00
C GLN A 9 -5.77 -3.53 6.46
N SER A 10 -5.98 -2.37 5.86
CA SER A 10 -4.88 -1.51 5.42
C SER A 10 -4.73 -0.29 6.32
N PHE A 11 -3.49 0.09 6.60
CA PHE A 11 -3.12 1.31 7.31
C PHE A 11 -2.23 2.16 6.41
N ALA A 12 -2.76 3.29 5.96
CA ALA A 12 -2.01 4.25 5.17
C ALA A 12 -1.44 5.34 6.08
N ASP A 13 -0.12 5.49 6.07
CA ASP A 13 0.54 6.59 6.77
C ASP A 13 0.32 7.92 6.04
N ALA A 14 0.48 9.05 6.75
CA ALA A 14 0.37 10.38 6.16
C ALA A 14 1.34 10.59 4.98
N SER A 15 2.53 9.99 5.04
CA SER A 15 3.55 10.02 3.98
C SER A 15 3.04 9.43 2.65
N PHE A 16 2.17 8.42 2.70
CA PHE A 16 1.53 7.83 1.53
C PHE A 16 0.70 8.87 0.77
N PHE A 17 -0.16 9.60 1.48
CA PHE A 17 -1.01 10.63 0.88
C PHE A 17 -0.20 11.81 0.35
N GLN A 18 0.88 12.19 1.03
CA GLN A 18 1.77 13.24 0.55
C GLN A 18 2.42 12.87 -0.80
N LYS A 19 2.92 11.64 -0.93
CA LYS A 19 3.53 11.18 -2.19
C LYS A 19 2.50 10.96 -3.28
N LEU A 20 1.31 10.46 -2.93
CA LEU A 20 0.17 10.36 -3.84
C LEU A 20 -0.23 11.73 -4.40
N SER A 21 -0.33 12.75 -3.53
CA SER A 21 -0.66 14.12 -3.95
C SER A 21 0.40 14.70 -4.88
N LYS A 22 1.70 14.48 -4.61
CA LYS A 22 2.78 14.88 -5.53
C LYS A 22 2.63 14.19 -6.88
N LEU A 23 2.46 12.87 -6.89
CA LEU A 23 2.31 12.08 -8.11
C LEU A 23 1.08 12.53 -8.95
N LYS A 24 -0.01 12.85 -8.27
CA LYS A 24 -1.25 13.34 -8.88
C LYS A 24 -1.09 14.71 -9.54
N LEU A 25 -0.32 15.60 -8.92
CA LEU A 25 -0.04 16.94 -9.46
C LEU A 25 0.99 16.90 -10.60
N ASP A 26 1.99 16.02 -10.50
CA ASP A 26 3.11 15.97 -11.46
C ASP A 26 2.77 15.24 -12.76
N SER A 27 1.93 14.19 -12.74
CA SER A 27 1.73 13.31 -13.91
C SER A 27 0.29 13.11 -14.36
N PHE A 28 -0.72 13.34 -13.51
CA PHE A 28 -2.10 12.94 -13.82
C PHE A 28 -2.97 14.11 -14.24
N LYS A 29 -2.78 14.53 -15.50
CA LYS A 29 -3.79 15.29 -16.24
C LYS A 29 -4.92 14.33 -16.66
N LEU A 30 -6.07 14.47 -15.99
CA LEU A 30 -7.41 13.99 -16.35
C LEU A 30 -7.67 12.48 -16.58
N ASP A 31 -6.66 11.64 -16.80
CA ASP A 31 -6.87 10.20 -16.98
C ASP A 31 -6.67 9.39 -15.68
N GLU A 32 -7.51 8.37 -15.49
CA GLU A 32 -7.36 7.42 -14.40
C GLU A 32 -6.17 6.50 -14.68
N THR A 33 -5.25 6.42 -13.72
CA THR A 33 -4.00 5.67 -13.86
C THR A 33 -3.84 4.66 -12.74
N ALA A 34 -3.72 3.40 -13.14
CA ALA A 34 -3.38 2.32 -12.23
C ALA A 34 -1.88 2.32 -11.96
N LYS A 35 -1.49 2.55 -10.70
CA LYS A 35 -0.10 2.37 -10.24
C LYS A 35 -0.04 1.22 -9.25
N LYS A 36 0.90 0.31 -9.44
CA LYS A 36 1.16 -0.79 -8.52
C LYS A 36 1.80 -0.24 -7.25
N ILE A 37 1.28 -0.63 -6.10
CA ILE A 37 1.86 -0.32 -4.79
C ILE A 37 2.17 -1.63 -4.05
N THR A 38 3.17 -1.59 -3.17
CA THR A 38 3.58 -2.73 -2.33
C THR A 38 3.57 -2.32 -0.86
N GLY A 39 2.84 -3.06 -0.03
CA GLY A 39 2.80 -2.85 1.41
C GLY A 39 3.46 -4.00 2.18
N VAL A 40 3.88 -3.72 3.41
CA VAL A 40 4.45 -4.73 4.30
C VAL A 40 3.37 -5.23 5.24
N VAL A 41 3.30 -6.55 5.41
CA VAL A 41 2.44 -7.21 6.40
C VAL A 41 3.31 -7.78 7.50
N ASN A 42 3.12 -7.30 8.73
CA ASN A 42 3.82 -7.88 9.88
C ASN A 42 2.96 -8.98 10.53
N ILE A 43 3.09 -10.19 9.99
CA ILE A 43 2.39 -11.37 10.50
C ILE A 43 2.87 -11.74 11.91
N ALA A 44 4.14 -11.46 12.23
CA ALA A 44 4.73 -11.80 13.53
C ALA A 44 4.17 -10.96 14.69
N SER A 45 3.72 -9.73 14.41
CA SER A 45 3.12 -8.84 15.41
C SER A 45 1.59 -8.90 15.46
N THR A 46 0.95 -9.69 14.61
CA THR A 46 -0.52 -9.76 14.56
C THR A 46 -1.02 -10.67 15.69
N PRO A 47 -1.84 -10.17 16.64
CA PRO A 47 -2.43 -10.99 17.69
C PRO A 47 -3.26 -12.14 17.10
N GLN A 48 -3.24 -13.31 17.74
CA GLN A 48 -4.09 -14.42 17.33
C GLN A 48 -5.57 -14.01 17.41
N GLY A 49 -6.25 -13.99 16.26
CA GLY A 49 -7.67 -13.62 16.15
C GLY A 49 -7.91 -12.22 15.57
N GLU A 50 -6.87 -11.44 15.30
CA GLU A 50 -7.00 -10.15 14.60
C GLU A 50 -6.69 -10.25 13.11
N ASN A 51 -7.26 -9.33 12.35
CA ASN A 51 -7.06 -9.24 10.91
C ASN A 51 -5.63 -8.77 10.61
N PRO A 52 -4.92 -9.42 9.66
CA PRO A 52 -3.60 -8.97 9.25
C PRO A 52 -3.68 -7.56 8.68
N ALA A 53 -2.78 -6.70 9.15
CA ALA A 53 -2.67 -5.32 8.76
C ALA A 53 -1.57 -5.14 7.69
N VAL A 54 -1.90 -4.55 6.55
CA VAL A 54 -0.96 -4.07 5.54
C VAL A 54 -0.67 -2.60 5.82
N THR A 55 0.58 -2.26 6.11
CA THR A 55 0.99 -0.85 6.21
C THR A 55 1.49 -0.38 4.84
N VAL A 56 1.00 0.77 4.39
CA VAL A 56 1.45 1.44 3.18
C VAL A 56 1.96 2.84 3.52
N GLU A 57 3.10 3.17 2.94
CA GLU A 57 3.85 4.41 3.17
C GLU A 57 4.37 4.95 1.84
N ASP A 58 5.17 6.01 1.87
CA ASP A 58 5.67 6.62 0.64
C ASP A 58 6.60 5.68 -0.17
N SER A 59 7.35 4.80 0.50
CA SER A 59 8.17 3.78 -0.15
C SER A 59 7.34 2.71 -0.89
N SER A 60 6.04 2.58 -0.56
CA SER A 60 5.13 1.63 -1.19
C SER A 60 4.83 1.94 -2.67
N PHE A 61 5.07 3.16 -3.14
CA PHE A 61 4.81 3.55 -4.54
C PHE A 61 5.84 3.02 -5.55
N GLY A 62 6.86 2.28 -5.07
CA GLY A 62 7.97 1.81 -5.90
C GLY A 62 8.89 2.95 -6.26
N ASP A 63 10.17 2.78 -5.95
CA ASP A 63 11.22 3.66 -6.45
C ASP A 63 11.29 3.52 -7.98
N GLU A 64 11.25 4.62 -8.72
CA GLU A 64 11.59 4.64 -10.15
C GLU A 64 13.10 4.37 -10.41
N SER A 65 13.81 3.78 -9.44
CA SER A 65 15.25 3.55 -9.48
C SER A 65 15.68 2.08 -9.64
N CYS A 66 14.75 1.12 -9.79
CA CYS A 66 15.14 -0.23 -10.23
C CYS A 66 15.13 -0.35 -11.76
N GLY A 67 16.02 0.40 -12.40
CA GLY A 67 16.32 0.34 -13.82
C GLY A 67 17.81 0.55 -14.02
N SER A 68 18.64 -0.42 -13.62
CA SER A 68 20.03 -0.59 -14.08
C SER A 68 20.58 -1.93 -13.58
N LEU A 69 20.37 -2.98 -14.35
CA LEU A 69 21.31 -4.10 -14.49
C LEU A 69 21.46 -4.40 -15.97
#